data_AF-A0A757ZVK0-F1
#
_entry.id   AF-A0A757ZVK0-F1
#
_cell.length_a   1.000
_cell.length_b   1.000
_cell.length_c   1.000
_cell.angle_alpha   90.00
_cell.angle_beta   90.00
_cell.angle_gamma   90.00
#
_symmetry.space_group_name_H-M   'P 1'
#
loop_
_entity.id
_entity.type
_entity.pdbx_description
1 polymer ?
#
loop_
_entity_poly.entity_id
_entity_poly.type
_entity_poly.pdbx_seq_one_letter_code
_entity_poly.pdbx_strand_id
1 'polypeptide(L)'
;MTTITREQQKQILIDTANHVISRDNTSPYSENLRELARIALASLDAEPMFYVDVEAAKRVIKGHTRFATITTEPKKGASLPIYLYPPVPVVPEDISGIIERFRYQADHLSDWHHIDEHSCKVNRRDLMTALEFMDSCRAAMLKGKGE
;
A
#
# COMPACT_ATOMS: atom_id res chain seq x y z
N MET A 1 -27.55 -28.56 1.53
CA MET A 1 -26.47 -27.58 1.79
C MET A 1 -26.15 -26.93 0.47
N THR A 2 -26.54 -25.67 0.26
CA THR A 2 -26.25 -24.94 -0.98
C THR A 2 -24.80 -24.44 -0.92
N THR A 3 -23.96 -24.94 -1.81
CA THR A 3 -22.57 -24.51 -1.90
C THR A 3 -22.51 -23.19 -2.66
N ILE A 4 -22.09 -22.13 -1.99
CA ILE A 4 -21.82 -20.83 -2.60
C ILE A 4 -20.64 -20.93 -3.59
N THR A 5 -20.78 -20.36 -4.78
CA THR A 5 -19.67 -20.30 -5.75
C THR A 5 -18.68 -19.19 -5.38
N ARG A 6 -17.44 -19.25 -5.89
CA ARG A 6 -16.44 -18.20 -5.68
C ARG A 6 -16.91 -16.84 -6.21
N GLU A 7 -17.61 -16.83 -7.34
CA GLU A 7 -18.20 -15.61 -7.91
C GLU A 7 -19.33 -15.05 -7.04
N GLN A 8 -20.21 -15.93 -6.53
CA GLN A 8 -21.25 -15.51 -5.58
C GLN A 8 -20.65 -14.96 -4.29
N GLN A 9 -19.59 -15.59 -3.78
CA GLN A 9 -18.86 -15.11 -2.61
C GLN A 9 -18.22 -13.74 -2.86
N LYS A 10 -17.61 -13.53 -4.05
CA LYS A 10 -17.04 -12.24 -4.45
C LYS A 10 -18.12 -11.17 -4.49
N GLN A 11 -19.26 -11.47 -5.12
CA GLN A 11 -20.37 -10.51 -5.22
C GLN A 11 -20.93 -10.13 -3.84
N ILE A 12 -21.13 -11.11 -2.95
CA ILE A 12 -21.59 -10.86 -1.58
C ILE A 12 -20.63 -9.93 -0.83
N LEU A 13 -19.31 -10.12 -1.01
CA LEU A 13 -18.31 -9.27 -0.38
C LEU A 13 -18.40 -7.82 -0.91
N ILE A 14 -18.53 -7.66 -2.22
CA ILE A 14 -18.68 -6.35 -2.87
C ILE A 14 -19.93 -5.62 -2.35
N ASP A 15 -21.08 -6.30 -2.39
CA ASP A 15 -22.36 -5.72 -1.97
C ASP A 15 -22.33 -5.32 -0.49
N THR A 16 -21.78 -6.20 0.36
CA THR A 16 -21.65 -5.95 1.80
C THR A 16 -20.71 -4.78 2.09
N ALA A 17 -19.56 -4.71 1.42
CA ALA A 17 -18.61 -3.63 1.61
C ALA A 17 -19.19 -2.28 1.19
N ASN A 18 -19.86 -2.20 0.03
CA ASN A 18 -20.53 -0.98 -0.43
C ASN A 18 -21.65 -0.53 0.51
N HIS A 19 -22.41 -1.48 1.07
CA HIS A 19 -23.40 -1.17 2.09
C HIS A 19 -22.77 -0.60 3.37
N VAL A 20 -21.67 -1.19 3.84
CA VAL A 20 -20.94 -0.70 5.03
C VAL A 20 -20.33 0.68 4.79
N ILE A 21 -19.86 0.96 3.58
CA ILE A 21 -19.31 2.27 3.20
C ILE A 21 -20.40 3.35 3.17
N SER A 22 -21.60 3.02 2.71
CA SER A 22 -22.69 3.99 2.51
C SER A 22 -23.56 4.25 3.74
N ARG A 23 -23.56 3.36 4.75
CA ARG A 23 -24.42 3.49 5.93
C ARG A 23 -24.01 4.62 6.87
N ASP A 24 -24.97 5.19 7.60
CA ASP A 24 -24.71 6.23 8.61
C ASP A 24 -23.82 5.75 9.78
N ASN A 25 -23.19 6.72 10.46
CA ASN A 25 -22.33 6.46 11.62
C ASN A 25 -23.16 6.15 12.88
N THR A 26 -23.59 4.89 12.99
CA THR A 26 -24.40 4.38 14.11
C THR A 26 -23.58 3.82 15.29
N SER A 27 -22.25 3.81 15.19
CA SER A 27 -21.35 3.24 16.19
C SER A 27 -20.01 3.99 16.22
N PRO A 28 -19.30 4.03 17.37
CA PRO A 28 -17.93 4.53 17.45
C PRO A 28 -16.96 3.84 16.48
N TYR A 29 -17.27 2.61 16.04
CA TYR A 29 -16.46 1.84 15.10
C TYR A 29 -16.86 2.01 13.63
N SER A 30 -17.81 2.90 13.31
CA SER A 30 -18.30 3.02 11.94
C SER A 30 -17.21 3.39 10.94
N GLU A 31 -16.27 4.29 11.29
CA GLU A 31 -15.13 4.60 10.42
C GLU A 31 -14.19 3.41 10.25
N ASN A 32 -13.89 2.66 11.32
CA ASN A 32 -13.07 1.44 11.22
C ASN A 32 -13.73 0.42 10.29
N LEU A 33 -15.05 0.28 10.35
CA LEU A 33 -15.80 -0.64 9.49
C LEU A 33 -15.83 -0.18 8.02
N ARG A 34 -15.95 1.14 7.79
CA ARG A 34 -15.81 1.73 6.45
C ARG A 34 -14.41 1.48 5.89
N GLU A 35 -13.38 1.64 6.71
CA GLU A 35 -11.99 1.40 6.28
C GLU A 35 -11.72 -0.08 6.00
N LEU A 36 -12.21 -0.98 6.85
CA LEU A 36 -12.15 -2.42 6.58
C LEU A 36 -12.87 -2.79 5.27
N ALA A 37 -14.01 -2.17 4.98
CA ALA A 37 -14.73 -2.38 3.73
C ALA A 37 -13.93 -1.89 2.51
N ARG A 38 -13.28 -0.72 2.60
CA ARG A 38 -12.37 -0.22 1.54
C ARG A 38 -11.19 -1.15 1.32
N ILE A 39 -10.57 -1.65 2.39
CA ILE A 39 -9.48 -2.64 2.31
C ILE A 39 -9.93 -3.92 1.64
N ALA A 40 -11.11 -4.41 1.97
CA ALA A 40 -11.66 -5.61 1.36
C ALA A 40 -11.91 -5.42 -0.14
N LEU A 41 -12.48 -4.28 -0.57
CA LEU A 41 -12.69 -3.96 -1.98
C LEU A 41 -11.37 -3.83 -2.74
N ALA A 42 -10.43 -3.02 -2.24
CA ALA A 42 -9.12 -2.87 -2.87
C ALA A 42 -8.35 -4.19 -3.00
N SER A 43 -8.52 -5.10 -2.03
CA SER A 43 -7.93 -6.44 -2.09
C SER A 43 -8.53 -7.33 -3.18
N LEU A 44 -9.77 -7.10 -3.59
CA LEU A 44 -10.39 -7.82 -4.70
C LEU A 44 -9.90 -7.33 -6.06
N ASP A 45 -9.55 -6.05 -6.17
CA ASP A 45 -9.06 -5.41 -7.40
C ASP A 45 -7.53 -5.43 -7.52
N ALA A 46 -6.83 -5.89 -6.48
CA ALA A 46 -5.38 -5.97 -6.49
C ALA A 46 -4.89 -6.96 -7.55
N GLU A 47 -4.13 -6.45 -8.51
CA GLU A 47 -3.43 -7.25 -9.50
C GLU A 47 -2.02 -7.62 -9.02
N PRO A 48 -1.64 -8.90 -9.09
CA PRO A 48 -0.29 -9.31 -8.76
C PRO A 48 0.69 -8.85 -9.83
N MET A 49 1.89 -8.46 -9.41
CA MET A 49 2.92 -7.98 -10.32
C MET A 49 3.76 -9.15 -10.87
N PHE A 50 3.88 -10.20 -10.08
CA PHE A 50 4.61 -11.40 -10.45
C PHE A 50 3.90 -12.65 -9.96
N TYR A 51 4.39 -13.77 -10.44
CA TYR A 51 3.93 -15.09 -10.08
C TYR A 51 5.13 -15.98 -9.81
N VAL A 52 4.97 -16.95 -8.92
CA VAL A 52 5.97 -17.97 -8.64
C VAL A 52 5.31 -19.33 -8.64
N ASP A 53 6.04 -20.36 -9.08
CA ASP A 53 5.57 -21.74 -8.95
C ASP A 53 5.31 -22.09 -7.47
N VAL A 54 4.16 -22.67 -7.17
CA VAL A 54 3.74 -22.97 -5.79
C VAL A 54 4.73 -23.90 -5.09
N GLU A 55 5.29 -24.89 -5.79
CA GLU A 55 6.26 -25.82 -5.19
C GLU A 55 7.63 -25.17 -5.02
N ALA A 56 8.03 -24.28 -5.92
CA ALA A 56 9.19 -23.43 -5.72
C ALA A 56 9.03 -22.53 -4.48
N ALA A 57 7.88 -21.86 -4.32
CA ALA A 57 7.59 -21.02 -3.17
C ALA A 57 7.61 -21.81 -1.85
N LYS A 58 6.99 -23.00 -1.81
CA LYS A 58 7.05 -23.90 -0.65
C LYS A 58 8.48 -24.29 -0.28
N ARG A 59 9.33 -24.57 -1.26
CA ARG A 59 10.74 -24.91 -1.02
C ARG A 59 11.51 -23.72 -0.44
N VAL A 60 11.23 -22.49 -0.90
CA VAL A 60 11.83 -21.27 -0.33
C VAL A 60 11.39 -21.09 1.12
N ILE A 61 10.09 -21.14 1.40
CA ILE A 61 9.52 -20.92 2.73
C ILE A 61 10.05 -21.95 3.75
N LYS A 62 10.21 -23.21 3.33
CA LYS A 62 10.77 -24.29 4.16
C LYS A 62 12.30 -24.25 4.27
N GLY A 63 12.98 -23.32 3.59
CA GLY A 63 14.43 -23.19 3.61
C GLY A 63 15.19 -24.25 2.81
N HIS A 64 14.51 -25.05 1.97
CA HIS A 64 15.16 -26.05 1.10
C HIS A 64 15.91 -25.42 -0.08
N THR A 65 15.54 -24.19 -0.46
CA THR A 65 16.23 -23.37 -1.45
C THR A 65 16.22 -21.91 -0.99
N ARG A 66 17.18 -21.12 -1.48
CA ARG A 66 17.24 -19.66 -1.23
C ARG A 66 16.62 -18.82 -2.35
N PHE A 67 16.36 -19.43 -3.50
CA PHE A 67 15.92 -18.72 -4.69
C PHE A 67 14.75 -19.45 -5.37
N ALA A 68 13.84 -18.68 -5.97
CA ALA A 68 12.80 -19.15 -6.86
C ALA A 68 12.68 -18.18 -8.04
N THR A 69 12.39 -18.73 -9.22
CA THR A 69 12.11 -17.94 -10.42
C THR A 69 10.72 -17.35 -10.31
N ILE A 70 10.61 -16.05 -10.62
CA ILE A 70 9.33 -15.36 -10.77
C ILE A 70 9.04 -15.09 -12.25
N THR A 71 7.76 -15.03 -12.61
CA THR A 71 7.28 -14.70 -13.96
C THR A 71 6.27 -13.56 -13.90
N THR A 72 6.15 -12.79 -14.97
CA THR A 72 5.12 -11.74 -15.10
C THR A 72 3.76 -12.32 -15.46
N GLU A 73 3.71 -13.52 -16.01
CA GLU A 73 2.48 -14.22 -16.38
C GLU A 73 2.26 -15.48 -15.53
N PRO A 74 1.01 -15.81 -15.18
CA PRO A 74 0.70 -17.00 -14.41
C PRO A 74 0.77 -18.26 -15.27
N LYS A 75 1.44 -19.30 -14.76
CA LYS A 75 1.25 -20.67 -15.27
C LYS A 75 -0.03 -21.27 -14.72
N LYS A 76 -0.89 -21.77 -15.61
CA LYS A 76 -2.20 -22.34 -15.30
C LYS A 76 -2.12 -23.37 -14.16
N GLY A 77 -2.82 -23.09 -13.06
CA GLY A 77 -3.04 -24.02 -11.95
C GLY A 77 -1.87 -24.24 -10.98
N ALA A 78 -0.71 -23.61 -11.18
CA ALA A 78 0.47 -23.85 -10.36
C ALA A 78 1.20 -22.57 -9.90
N SER A 79 0.58 -21.41 -10.08
CA SER A 79 1.21 -20.11 -9.78
C SER A 79 0.62 -19.46 -8.55
N LEU A 80 1.50 -19.05 -7.63
CA LEU A 80 1.21 -18.20 -6.50
C LEU A 80 1.43 -16.74 -6.92
N PRO A 81 0.44 -15.84 -6.75
CA PRO A 81 0.61 -14.41 -7.02
C PRO A 81 1.54 -13.74 -5.99
N ILE A 82 2.34 -12.79 -6.45
CA ILE A 82 3.23 -11.95 -5.64
C ILE A 82 2.83 -10.48 -5.83
N TYR A 83 2.56 -9.81 -4.72
CA TYR A 83 2.22 -8.39 -4.64
C TYR A 83 3.39 -7.64 -4.00
N LEU A 84 3.87 -6.55 -4.62
CA LEU A 84 4.94 -5.72 -4.02
C LEU A 84 4.42 -4.69 -3.02
N TYR A 85 3.15 -4.34 -3.12
CA TYR A 85 2.50 -3.36 -2.26
C TYR A 85 1.23 -3.96 -1.67
N PRO A 86 0.85 -3.58 -0.43
CA PRO A 86 -0.46 -3.92 0.09
C PRO A 86 -1.55 -3.31 -0.82
N PRO A 87 -2.71 -3.98 -0.99
CA PRO A 87 -3.81 -3.50 -1.83
C PRO A 87 -4.31 -2.10 -1.47
N VAL A 88 -4.21 -1.73 -0.18
CA VAL A 88 -4.45 -0.37 0.29
C VAL A 88 -3.13 0.21 0.76
N PRO A 89 -2.75 1.41 0.27
CA PRO A 89 -1.62 2.15 0.81
C PRO A 89 -1.82 2.37 2.31
N VAL A 90 -0.92 1.82 3.13
CA VAL A 90 -0.90 2.13 4.56
C VAL A 90 -0.31 3.53 4.70
N VAL A 91 -1.18 4.53 4.74
CA VAL A 91 -0.77 5.91 5.03
C VAL A 91 -0.41 5.97 6.51
N PRO A 92 0.82 6.37 6.87
CA PRO A 92 1.16 6.61 8.27
C PRO A 92 0.20 7.62 8.90
N GLU A 93 -0.27 7.35 10.11
CA GLU A 93 -1.24 8.16 10.85
C GLU A 93 -0.82 9.64 10.97
N ASP A 94 0.50 9.91 11.01
CA ASP A 94 1.11 11.23 11.11
C ASP A 94 1.85 11.66 9.83
N ILE A 95 1.27 11.44 8.65
CA ILE A 95 1.94 11.89 7.41
C ILE A 95 2.18 13.42 7.39
N SER A 96 1.28 14.19 8.02
CA SER A 96 1.44 15.64 8.15
C SER A 96 2.63 16.00 9.04
N GLY A 97 2.80 15.39 10.22
CA GLY A 97 3.95 15.64 11.08
C GLY A 97 5.25 15.09 10.50
N ILE A 98 5.20 14.02 9.70
CA ILE A 98 6.36 13.56 8.91
C ILE A 98 6.77 14.66 7.92
N ILE A 99 5.83 15.20 7.13
CA ILE A 99 6.11 16.27 6.16
C ILE A 99 6.62 17.53 6.86
N GLU A 100 6.04 17.93 7.99
CA GLU A 100 6.50 19.08 8.78
C GLU A 100 7.92 18.89 9.31
N ARG A 101 8.26 17.71 9.83
CA ARG A 101 9.63 17.39 10.28
C ARG A 101 10.64 17.47 9.13
N PHE A 102 10.27 16.96 7.95
CA PHE A 102 11.12 17.06 6.77
C PHE A 102 11.29 18.50 6.28
N ARG A 103 10.22 19.30 6.25
CA ARG A 103 10.28 20.74 5.91
C ARG A 103 11.18 21.51 6.87
N TYR A 104 11.00 21.27 8.18
CA TYR A 104 11.85 21.87 9.21
C TYR A 104 13.33 21.56 8.97
N GLN A 105 13.68 20.30 8.71
CA GLN A 105 15.07 19.91 8.41
C GLN A 105 15.60 20.55 7.12
N ALA A 106 14.76 20.70 6.10
CA ALA A 106 15.10 21.34 4.83
C ALA A 106 15.42 22.84 5.00
N ASP A 107 14.60 23.54 5.78
CA ASP A 107 14.69 24.98 5.98
C ASP A 107 15.89 25.35 6.86
N HIS A 108 16.22 24.50 7.83
CA HIS A 108 17.34 24.72 8.73
C HIS A 108 18.64 24.09 8.22
N LEU A 109 18.66 23.47 7.02
CA LEU A 109 19.83 22.78 6.47
C LEU A 109 21.09 23.68 6.41
N SER A 110 20.89 24.98 6.18
CA SER A 110 21.94 26.00 6.18
C SER A 110 22.45 26.40 7.57
N ASP A 111 21.69 26.12 8.64
CA ASP A 111 22.06 26.43 10.02
C ASP A 111 22.90 25.33 10.69
N TRP A 112 23.03 24.17 10.05
CA TRP A 112 23.93 23.07 10.47
C TRP A 112 25.39 23.43 10.14
N HIS A 113 25.91 24.47 10.80
CA HIS A 113 27.24 25.06 10.58
C HIS A 113 28.45 24.13 10.88
N HIS A 114 28.24 22.83 11.06
CA HIS A 114 29.28 21.86 11.41
C HIS A 114 29.26 20.56 10.59
N ILE A 115 28.37 20.45 9.61
CA ILE A 115 28.40 19.32 8.66
C ILE A 115 29.25 19.80 7.50
N ASP A 116 30.46 19.26 7.37
CA ASP A 116 31.30 19.57 6.23
C ASP A 116 30.52 19.31 4.92
N GLU A 117 30.76 20.12 3.90
CA GLU A 117 30.09 20.05 2.59
C GLU A 117 30.38 18.72 1.86
N HIS A 118 31.23 17.85 2.44
CA HIS A 118 31.60 16.52 1.96
C HIS A 118 30.94 15.37 2.75
N SER A 119 30.18 15.66 3.81
CA SER A 119 29.54 14.70 4.71
C SER A 119 28.01 14.77 4.61
N CYS A 120 27.46 15.89 4.11
CA CYS A 120 26.07 15.96 3.68
C CYS A 120 25.91 15.23 2.33
N LYS A 121 25.49 13.96 2.38
CA LYS A 121 25.18 13.19 1.16
C LYS A 121 23.87 13.62 0.47
N VAL A 122 23.17 14.63 0.97
CA VAL A 122 21.81 14.98 0.51
C VAL A 122 21.74 16.47 0.19
N ASN A 123 21.66 16.79 -1.11
CA ASN A 123 21.55 18.16 -1.58
C ASN A 123 20.18 18.74 -1.17
N ARG A 124 20.13 20.01 -0.74
CA ARG A 124 18.87 20.74 -0.45
C ARG A 124 17.88 20.64 -1.61
N ARG A 125 18.36 20.70 -2.85
CA ARG A 125 17.54 20.54 -4.06
C ARG A 125 16.86 19.18 -4.09
N ASP A 126 17.61 18.11 -3.85
CA ASP A 126 17.07 16.73 -3.86
C ASP A 126 16.05 16.53 -2.74
N LEU A 127 16.29 17.16 -1.58
CA LEU A 127 15.37 17.12 -0.44
C LEU A 127 14.06 17.88 -0.73
N MET A 128 14.15 19.04 -1.39
CA MET A 128 12.97 19.81 -1.82
C MET A 128 12.19 19.06 -2.91
N THR A 129 12.87 18.41 -3.85
CA THR A 129 12.23 17.53 -4.84
C THR A 129 11.52 16.35 -4.18
N ALA A 130 12.11 15.75 -3.14
CA ALA A 130 11.45 14.70 -2.36
C ALA A 130 10.22 15.21 -1.61
N LEU A 131 10.27 16.44 -1.07
CA LEU A 131 9.13 17.10 -0.43
C LEU A 131 7.99 17.37 -1.42
N GLU A 132 8.30 17.92 -2.60
CA GLU A 132 7.31 18.14 -3.67
C GLU A 132 6.68 16.83 -4.14
N PHE A 133 7.48 15.76 -4.25
CA PHE A 133 6.98 14.42 -4.55
C PHE A 133 6.04 13.92 -3.45
N MET A 134 6.41 14.05 -2.17
CA MET A 134 5.56 13.65 -1.04
C MET A 134 4.26 14.46 -0.96
N ASP A 135 4.30 15.77 -1.25
CA ASP A 135 3.11 16.62 -1.32
C ASP A 135 2.21 16.24 -2.51
N SER A 136 2.79 15.86 -3.65
CA SER A 136 2.05 15.34 -4.81
C SER A 136 1.41 13.98 -4.50
N CYS A 137 2.13 13.07 -3.84
CA CYS A 137 1.58 11.81 -3.34
C CYS A 137 0.44 12.07 -2.34
N ARG A 138 0.61 13.00 -1.39
CA ARG A 138 -0.44 13.41 -0.45
C ARG A 138 -1.66 13.96 -1.18
N ALA A 139 -1.47 14.83 -2.16
CA ALA A 139 -2.56 15.39 -2.96
C ALA A 139 -3.29 14.33 -3.78
N ALA A 140 -2.57 13.37 -4.36
CA ALA A 140 -3.16 12.24 -5.08
C ALA A 140 -3.99 11.33 -4.15
N MET A 141 -3.46 11.04 -2.96
CA MET A 141 -4.18 10.27 -1.93
C MET A 141 -5.43 10.99 -1.41
N LEU A 142 -5.44 12.34 -1.39
CA LEU A 142 -6.59 13.14 -1.00
C LEU A 142 -7.61 13.33 -2.13
N LYS A 143 -7.18 13.37 -3.41
CA LYS A 143 -8.07 13.45 -4.58
C LYS A 143 -8.85 12.16 -4.84
N GLY A 144 -8.29 10.98 -4.51
CA GLY A 144 -9.01 9.71 -4.59
C GLY A 144 -10.16 9.53 -3.58
N LYS A 145 -10.44 10.54 -2.73
CA LYS A 145 -11.58 10.55 -1.79
C LYS A 145 -12.86 11.21 -2.36
N GLY A 146 -12.88 11.57 -3.65
CA GLY A 146 -14.02 12.23 -4.25
C GLY A 146 -14.20 11.94 -5.74
N GLU A 147 -14.52 10.69 -6.07
CA GLU A 147 -15.36 10.29 -7.21
C GLU A 147 -16.23 9.11 -6.79
#